data_AF-A0A6B2SR90-F1
#
_entry.id   AF-A0A6B2SR90-F1
#
_cell.length_a   1.000
_cell.length_b   1.000
_cell.length_c   1.000
_cell.angle_alpha   90.00
_cell.angle_beta   90.00
_cell.angle_gamma   90.00
#
_symmetry.space_group_name_H-M   'P 1'
#
loop_
_entity.id
_entity.type
_entity.pdbx_description
1 polymer ?
#
loop_
_entity_poly.entity_id
_entity_poly.type
_entity_poly.pdbx_seq_one_letter_code
_entity_poly.pdbx_strand_id
1 'polypeptide(L)'
;APVAAAGGTADGGLGTSAELISTAAARVDGGAGVAVLADLGSAVLTVKALVAEGDELPDGTRLVDAPFVEGAVAAVVSASAGADLAAVEAAAAEAYACRKV
;
A
#
# COMPACT_ATOMS: atom_id res chain seq x y z
N ALA A 1 -4.99 2.91 -12.27
CA ALA A 1 -4.27 1.81 -11.60
C ALA A 1 -5.24 0.98 -10.77
N PRO A 2 -5.11 -0.37 -10.71
CA PRO A 2 -5.95 -1.20 -9.85
C PRO A 2 -5.71 -0.87 -8.36
N VAL A 3 -6.75 -1.00 -7.53
CA VAL A 3 -6.71 -0.76 -6.09
C VAL A 3 -7.47 -1.87 -5.38
N ALA A 4 -6.95 -2.37 -4.26
CA ALA A 4 -7.60 -3.37 -3.42
C ALA A 4 -7.42 -3.01 -1.94
N ALA A 5 -8.45 -3.30 -1.14
CA ALA A 5 -8.41 -3.12 0.32
C ALA A 5 -8.10 -4.45 1.02
N ALA A 6 -7.40 -4.38 2.15
CA ALA A 6 -6.98 -5.54 2.96
C ALA A 6 -7.20 -5.35 4.48
N GLY A 7 -8.10 -4.45 4.86
CA GLY A 7 -8.41 -4.18 6.26
C GLY A 7 -9.30 -5.25 6.90
N GLY A 8 -9.04 -5.58 8.16
CA GLY A 8 -9.81 -6.53 8.95
C GLY A 8 -9.17 -7.92 9.07
N THR A 9 -9.90 -8.83 9.70
CA THR A 9 -9.56 -10.26 9.76
C THR A 9 -10.30 -11.04 8.66
N ALA A 10 -9.92 -12.30 8.43
CA ALA A 10 -10.60 -13.17 7.46
C ALA A 10 -12.11 -13.32 7.73
N ASP A 11 -12.52 -13.24 9.01
CA ASP A 11 -13.92 -13.31 9.43
C ASP A 11 -14.65 -11.95 9.38
N GLY A 12 -14.02 -10.92 8.81
CA GLY A 12 -14.59 -9.56 8.70
C GLY A 12 -14.55 -8.74 9.99
N GLY A 13 -13.81 -9.21 11.00
CA GLY A 13 -13.61 -8.49 12.26
C GLY A 13 -12.59 -7.37 12.17
N LEU A 14 -12.44 -6.61 13.25
CA LEU A 14 -11.38 -5.62 13.39
C LEU A 14 -10.03 -6.32 13.52
N GLY A 15 -9.06 -5.90 12.71
CA GLY A 15 -7.70 -6.44 12.75
C GLY A 15 -6.94 -6.24 11.46
N THR A 16 -5.85 -6.98 11.33
CA THR A 16 -4.99 -7.02 10.15
C THR A 16 -4.78 -8.49 9.79
N SER A 17 -4.88 -8.84 8.51
CA SER A 17 -4.63 -10.19 8.02
C SER A 17 -3.54 -10.18 6.95
N ALA A 18 -2.48 -10.94 7.17
CA ALA A 18 -1.41 -11.14 6.20
C ALA A 18 -1.94 -11.73 4.88
N GLU A 19 -2.86 -12.69 4.97
CA GLU A 19 -3.50 -13.34 3.81
C GLU A 19 -4.34 -12.34 2.99
N LEU A 20 -5.06 -11.43 3.65
CA LEU A 20 -5.81 -10.39 2.93
C LEU A 20 -4.86 -9.41 2.23
N ILE A 21 -3.72 -9.09 2.86
CA ILE A 21 -2.70 -8.20 2.28
C ILE A 21 -2.04 -8.86 1.06
N SER A 22 -1.56 -10.10 1.17
CA SER A 22 -0.94 -10.83 0.05
C SER A 22 -1.91 -11.05 -1.09
N THR A 23 -3.16 -11.43 -0.79
CA THR A 23 -4.24 -11.56 -1.79
C THR A 23 -4.54 -10.24 -2.48
N ALA A 24 -4.62 -9.13 -1.75
CA ALA A 24 -4.86 -7.81 -2.32
C ALA A 24 -3.70 -7.36 -3.21
N ALA A 25 -2.46 -7.58 -2.76
CA ALA A 25 -1.24 -7.25 -3.52
C ALA A 25 -1.19 -8.04 -4.85
N ALA A 26 -1.42 -9.34 -4.82
CA ALA A 26 -1.48 -10.18 -6.02
C ALA A 26 -2.58 -9.76 -7.01
N ARG A 27 -3.72 -9.27 -6.52
CA ARG A 27 -4.83 -8.79 -7.37
C ARG A 27 -4.52 -7.48 -8.10
N VAL A 28 -3.68 -6.63 -7.51
CA VAL A 28 -3.33 -5.32 -8.09
C VAL A 28 -2.01 -5.35 -8.86
N ASP A 29 -1.23 -6.43 -8.75
CA ASP A 29 0.02 -6.56 -9.47
C ASP A 29 -0.20 -6.62 -10.99
N GLY A 30 0.46 -5.69 -11.68
CA GLY A 30 0.53 -5.61 -13.14
C GLY A 30 1.95 -5.71 -13.69
N GLY A 31 2.92 -6.12 -12.86
CA GLY A 31 4.33 -6.28 -13.22
C GLY A 31 5.19 -5.02 -13.09
N ALA A 32 4.64 -3.90 -12.61
CA ALA A 32 5.36 -2.64 -12.38
C ALA A 32 5.71 -2.40 -10.90
N GLY A 33 5.44 -3.40 -10.04
CA GLY A 33 5.56 -3.31 -8.58
C GLY A 33 4.27 -2.82 -7.90
N VAL A 34 4.21 -2.98 -6.58
CA VAL A 34 3.01 -2.71 -5.77
C VAL A 34 3.33 -1.72 -4.64
N ALA A 35 2.57 -0.64 -4.55
CA ALA A 35 2.61 0.27 -3.42
C ALA A 35 1.59 -0.15 -2.34
N VAL A 36 2.07 -0.46 -1.14
CA VAL A 36 1.23 -0.79 0.02
C VAL A 36 1.26 0.38 0.99
N LEU A 37 0.07 0.89 1.35
CA LEU A 37 -0.09 1.86 2.43
C LEU A 37 -0.77 1.20 3.63
N ALA A 38 -0.31 1.54 4.82
CA ALA A 38 -0.85 1.04 6.08
C ALA A 38 -1.16 2.21 7.03
N ASP A 39 -2.09 2.01 7.96
CA ASP A 39 -2.56 3.04 8.87
C ASP A 39 -1.81 3.04 10.21
N LEU A 40 -2.09 2.06 11.07
CA LEU A 40 -1.64 1.99 12.45
C LEU A 40 -0.68 0.83 12.66
N GLY A 41 -0.11 0.77 13.86
CA GLY A 41 1.03 -0.09 14.19
C GLY A 41 0.89 -1.57 13.78
N SER A 42 -0.27 -2.20 14.00
CA SER A 42 -0.45 -3.62 13.64
C SER A 42 -0.38 -3.85 12.12
N ALA A 43 -1.00 -2.97 11.33
CA ALA A 43 -0.94 -3.02 9.88
C ALA A 43 0.48 -2.79 9.37
N VAL A 44 1.15 -1.76 9.89
CA VAL A 44 2.53 -1.42 9.52
C VAL A 44 3.49 -2.57 9.84
N LEU A 45 3.40 -3.17 11.03
CA LEU A 45 4.27 -4.29 11.42
C LEU A 45 4.03 -5.53 10.56
N THR A 46 2.76 -5.82 10.23
CA THR A 46 2.41 -6.96 9.37
C THR A 46 2.97 -6.77 7.96
N VAL A 47 2.78 -5.59 7.35
CA VAL A 47 3.32 -5.31 6.02
C VAL A 47 4.85 -5.32 6.03
N LYS A 48 5.51 -4.80 7.07
CA LYS A 48 6.97 -4.87 7.20
C LYS A 48 7.50 -6.30 7.25
N ALA A 49 6.81 -7.19 7.98
CA ALA A 49 7.17 -8.60 8.03
C ALA A 49 7.06 -9.24 6.64
N LEU A 50 5.91 -9.08 5.96
CA LEU A 50 5.69 -9.60 4.62
C LEU A 50 6.71 -9.10 3.60
N VAL A 51 7.07 -7.81 3.63
CA VAL A 51 8.09 -7.23 2.75
C VAL A 51 9.49 -7.77 3.06
N ALA A 52 9.80 -8.04 4.33
CA ALA A 52 11.09 -8.59 4.73
C ALA A 52 11.24 -10.07 4.39
N GLU A 53 10.14 -10.84 4.47
CA GLU A 53 10.09 -12.25 4.09
C GLU A 53 10.14 -12.43 2.56
N GLY A 54 9.36 -11.63 1.83
CA GLY A 54 9.49 -11.45 0.37
C GLY A 54 9.01 -12.63 -0.48
N ASP A 55 8.37 -13.64 0.09
CA ASP A 55 7.84 -14.82 -0.59
C ASP A 55 6.32 -14.79 -0.82
N GLU A 56 5.58 -14.01 -0.01
CA GLU A 56 4.12 -13.86 -0.11
C GLU A 56 3.66 -12.63 -0.92
N LEU A 57 4.56 -11.72 -1.29
CA LEU A 57 4.24 -10.49 -2.00
C LEU A 57 4.81 -10.49 -3.43
N PRO A 58 4.14 -9.81 -4.38
CA PRO A 58 4.70 -9.60 -5.71
C PRO A 58 6.06 -8.91 -5.70
N ASP A 59 6.88 -9.19 -6.71
CA ASP A 59 8.18 -8.56 -6.89
C ASP A 59 8.06 -7.03 -6.93
N GLY A 60 8.96 -6.35 -6.22
CA GLY A 60 8.95 -4.88 -6.14
C GLY A 60 7.83 -4.31 -5.27
N THR A 61 7.16 -5.11 -4.44
CA THR A 61 6.23 -4.59 -3.43
C THR A 61 6.96 -3.70 -2.41
N ARG A 62 6.40 -2.54 -2.11
CA ARG A 62 6.96 -1.56 -1.17
C ARG A 62 5.91 -1.10 -0.16
N LEU A 63 6.30 -1.06 1.11
CA LEU A 63 5.58 -0.27 2.11
C LEU A 63 5.91 1.21 1.88
N VAL A 64 4.91 1.99 1.52
CA VAL A 64 5.02 3.44 1.29
C VAL A 64 4.75 4.18 2.59
N ASP A 65 5.75 4.94 3.04
CA ASP A 65 5.64 5.81 4.23
C ASP A 65 4.92 7.10 3.84
N ALA A 66 3.60 7.11 4.05
CA ALA A 66 2.72 8.25 3.75
C ALA A 66 1.47 8.23 4.66
N PRO A 67 0.78 9.38 4.86
CA PRO A 67 -0.53 9.38 5.51
C PRO A 67 -1.50 8.45 4.79
N PHE A 68 -2.17 7.56 5.54
CA PHE A 68 -2.91 6.44 4.95
C PHE A 68 -3.95 6.88 3.90
N VAL A 69 -4.78 7.88 4.20
CA VAL A 69 -5.85 8.30 3.30
C VAL A 69 -5.34 9.24 2.22
N GLU A 70 -4.71 10.34 2.60
CA GLU A 70 -4.24 11.36 1.67
C GLU A 70 -3.13 10.84 0.74
N GLY A 71 -2.20 10.07 1.29
CA GLY A 71 -1.15 9.40 0.53
C GLY A 71 -1.70 8.34 -0.43
N ALA A 72 -2.73 7.58 -0.04
CA ALA A 72 -3.35 6.61 -0.95
C ALA A 72 -4.02 7.30 -2.14
N VAL A 73 -4.71 8.43 -1.90
CA VAL A 73 -5.31 9.22 -2.97
C VAL A 73 -4.23 9.74 -3.93
N ALA A 74 -3.15 10.31 -3.41
CA ALA A 74 -2.04 10.81 -4.21
C ALA A 74 -1.32 9.69 -5.01
N ALA A 75 -1.08 8.54 -4.37
CA ALA A 75 -0.50 7.35 -4.99
C ALA A 75 -1.35 6.87 -6.18
N VAL A 76 -2.67 6.72 -5.98
CA VAL A 76 -3.59 6.23 -7.02
C VAL A 76 -3.68 7.21 -8.19
N VAL A 77 -3.69 8.52 -7.92
CA VAL A 77 -3.67 9.55 -8.97
C VAL A 77 -2.38 9.45 -9.79
N SER A 78 -1.22 9.40 -9.13
CA SER A 78 0.09 9.28 -9.77
C SER A 78 0.19 8.00 -10.61
N ALA A 79 -0.17 6.85 -10.04
CA ALA A 79 -0.15 5.56 -10.74
C ALA A 79 -1.12 5.53 -11.93
N SER A 80 -2.28 6.18 -11.81
CA SER A 80 -3.25 6.26 -12.92
C SER A 80 -2.80 7.16 -14.05
N ALA A 81 -1.87 8.09 -13.79
CA ALA A 81 -1.18 8.88 -14.82
C ALA A 81 -0.01 8.11 -15.49
N GLY A 82 0.26 6.87 -15.08
CA GLY A 82 1.32 6.03 -15.64
C GLY A 82 2.70 6.28 -15.02
N ALA A 83 2.75 6.90 -13.84
CA ALA A 83 4.00 7.07 -13.09
C ALA A 83 4.55 5.72 -12.62
N ASP A 84 5.88 5.61 -12.52
CA ASP A 84 6.53 4.45 -11.93
C ASP A 84 6.37 4.38 -10.41
N LEU A 85 6.75 3.25 -9.81
CA LEU A 85 6.58 3.03 -8.38
C LEU A 85 7.30 4.07 -7.50
N ALA A 86 8.46 4.58 -7.95
CA ALA A 86 9.21 5.58 -7.21
C ALA A 86 8.50 6.95 -7.22
N ALA A 87 7.94 7.34 -8.36
CA ALA A 87 7.13 8.55 -8.47
C ALA A 87 5.78 8.42 -7.74
N VAL A 88 5.20 7.23 -7.67
CA VAL A 88 4.02 6.93 -6.84
C VAL A 88 4.32 7.10 -5.37
N GLU A 89 5.43 6.54 -4.89
CA GLU A 89 5.90 6.68 -3.50
C GLU A 89 6.17 8.15 -3.15
N ALA A 90 6.85 8.89 -4.03
CA ALA A 90 7.11 10.32 -3.83
C ALA A 90 5.82 11.14 -3.74
N ALA A 91 4.87 10.92 -4.65
CA ALA A 91 3.58 11.61 -4.63
C ALA A 91 2.78 11.32 -3.36
N ALA A 92 2.82 10.08 -2.86
CA ALA A 92 2.19 9.71 -1.60
C ALA A 92 2.83 10.44 -0.40
N ALA A 93 4.16 10.46 -0.33
CA ALA A 93 4.90 11.10 0.74
C ALA A 93 4.72 12.62 0.79
N GLU A 94 4.51 13.29 -0.36
CA GLU A 94 4.19 14.73 -0.41
C GLU A 94 2.95 15.10 0.42
N ALA A 95 2.04 14.15 0.64
CA ALA A 95 0.85 14.37 1.47
C ALA A 95 1.18 14.74 2.92
N TYR A 96 2.37 14.42 3.45
CA TYR A 96 2.81 14.90 4.77
C TYR A 96 2.86 16.43 4.88
N ALA A 97 3.18 17.11 3.78
CA ALA A 97 3.36 18.55 3.74
C ALA A 97 2.07 19.30 3.32
N CYS A 98 1.00 18.57 2.98
CA CYS A 98 -0.24 19.16 2.50
C CYS A 98 -0.94 19.96 3.61
N ARG A 99 -0.90 21.29 3.47
CA ARG A 99 -1.55 22.23 4.38
C ARG A 99 -2.82 22.75 3.71
N LYS A 100 -3.92 22.76 4.46
CA LYS A 100 -5.22 23.30 3.99
C LYS A 100 -5.29 24.84 4.08
N VAL A 101 -4.16 25.50 4.36
CA VAL A 101 -4.05 26.92 4.71
C VAL A 101 -3.04 27.62 3.82
#